data_AF-A0A239B2B8-F1
#
_entry.id   AF-A0A239B2B8-F1
#
_cell.length_a   1.000
_cell.length_b   1.000
_cell.length_c   1.000
_cell.angle_alpha   90.00
_cell.angle_beta   90.00
_cell.angle_gamma   90.00
#
_symmetry.space_group_name_H-M   'P 1'
#
loop_
_entity.id
_entity.type
_entity.pdbx_description
1 polymer ?
#
loop_
_entity_poly.entity_id
_entity_poly.type
_entity_poly.pdbx_seq_one_letter_code
_entity_poly.pdbx_strand_id
1 'polypeptide(L)'
;MGRIAGVTRAETRERLLSAAADEFARRGYDGTRVADIARAAGVSNGALYAHFDSKAELLVAALRAHGRRLLADLFDADPDRPVVELLLAIGRWLPKRRDARAHLVVEALVAARRDEEVARPMRDYVGERGDWLAGLMRIAQAGEEMDPALSPNALAHLCLVLGMGSALIPPDMHAVGDEEWAALLARIVAALAPAPGRNTVKVRIDPKRCQGHGRCYDLAPGLFGEDDEGYGTVLGDGAVPGGGEHEARLAGANCPERAVDVLREA
;
A
#
# COMPACT_ATOMS: atom_id res chain seq x y z
N MET A 1 19.23 -18.90 41.54
CA MET A 1 18.98 -18.21 40.24
C MET A 1 17.70 -17.39 40.38
N GLY A 2 17.83 -16.12 40.79
CA GLY A 2 16.69 -15.29 41.19
C GLY A 2 15.98 -14.67 39.99
N ARG A 3 14.65 -14.58 40.05
CA ARG A 3 13.85 -13.68 39.20
C ARG A 3 14.43 -12.27 39.34
N ILE A 4 14.57 -11.53 38.25
CA ILE A 4 14.81 -10.10 38.34
C ILE A 4 13.55 -9.51 38.99
N ALA A 5 13.65 -9.13 40.27
CA ALA A 5 12.54 -8.53 40.98
C ALA A 5 12.13 -7.24 40.26
N GLY A 6 10.86 -7.14 39.85
CA GLY A 6 10.30 -5.95 39.22
C GLY A 6 10.16 -5.98 37.69
N VAL A 7 10.62 -7.02 36.98
CA VAL A 7 10.43 -7.12 35.51
C VAL A 7 9.17 -7.90 35.19
N THR A 8 8.24 -7.26 34.48
CA THR A 8 7.00 -7.86 34.01
C THR A 8 7.23 -8.90 32.91
N ARG A 9 6.23 -9.74 32.66
CA ARG A 9 6.23 -10.69 31.54
C ARG A 9 6.37 -9.96 30.19
N ALA A 10 5.78 -8.77 30.05
CA ALA A 10 5.86 -7.97 28.83
C ALA A 10 7.28 -7.43 28.58
N GLU A 11 7.92 -6.83 29.59
CA GLU A 11 9.30 -6.33 29.49
C GLU A 11 10.29 -7.46 29.22
N THR A 12 10.09 -8.63 29.83
CA THR A 12 10.89 -9.83 29.55
C THR A 12 10.77 -10.23 28.08
N ARG A 13 9.55 -10.24 27.54
CA ARG A 13 9.30 -10.54 26.13
C ARG A 13 9.99 -9.52 25.22
N GLU A 14 9.92 -8.23 25.53
CA GLU A 14 10.58 -7.19 24.73
C GLU A 14 12.10 -7.31 24.72
N ARG A 15 12.71 -7.60 25.88
CA ARG A 15 14.16 -7.86 25.99
C ARG A 15 14.57 -9.05 25.15
N LEU A 16 13.80 -10.14 25.21
CA LEU A 16 14.02 -11.32 24.37
C LEU A 16 13.95 -10.99 22.88
N LEU A 17 12.94 -10.24 22.44
CA LEU A 17 12.75 -9.88 21.04
C LEU A 17 13.86 -8.95 20.52
N SER A 18 14.30 -7.99 21.33
CA SER A 18 15.41 -7.11 20.97
C SER A 18 16.71 -7.91 20.86
N ALA A 19 17.03 -8.73 21.87
CA ALA A 19 18.23 -9.56 21.87
C ALA A 19 18.24 -10.57 20.71
N ALA A 20 17.08 -11.15 20.39
CA ALA A 20 16.93 -12.04 19.25
C ALA A 20 17.20 -11.32 17.93
N ALA A 21 16.60 -10.14 17.72
CA ALA A 21 16.83 -9.35 16.51
C ALA A 21 18.32 -9.02 16.32
N ASP A 22 19.03 -8.64 17.39
CA ASP A 22 20.46 -8.32 17.33
C ASP A 22 21.34 -9.54 17.05
N GLU A 23 21.11 -10.67 17.74
CA GLU A 23 21.91 -11.87 17.53
C GLU A 23 21.66 -12.49 16.14
N PHE A 24 20.40 -12.54 15.68
CA PHE A 24 20.08 -13.02 14.35
C PHE A 24 20.65 -12.12 13.25
N ALA A 25 20.57 -10.80 13.41
CA ALA A 25 21.16 -9.86 12.46
C ALA A 25 22.69 -10.00 12.37
N ARG A 26 23.34 -10.38 13.46
CA ARG A 26 24.81 -10.47 13.53
C ARG A 26 25.36 -11.82 13.10
N ARG A 27 24.67 -12.92 13.43
CA ARG A 27 25.17 -14.30 13.21
C ARG A 27 24.36 -15.10 12.19
N GLY A 28 23.30 -14.51 11.64
CA GLY A 28 22.30 -15.22 10.84
C GLY A 28 21.42 -16.14 11.69
N TYR A 29 20.43 -16.77 11.05
CA TYR A 29 19.57 -17.74 11.73
C TYR A 29 20.39 -18.93 12.23
N ASP A 30 21.05 -19.69 11.34
CA ASP A 30 21.74 -20.94 11.68
C ASP A 30 22.85 -20.76 12.73
N GLY A 31 23.62 -19.67 12.63
CA GLY A 31 24.72 -19.35 13.54
C GLY A 31 24.30 -18.91 14.95
N THR A 32 23.01 -18.63 15.17
CA THR A 32 22.51 -18.15 16.46
C THR A 32 22.01 -19.30 17.33
N ARG A 33 22.42 -19.35 18.61
CA ARG A 33 21.88 -20.31 19.58
C ARG A 33 20.87 -19.60 20.50
N VAL A 34 19.77 -20.27 20.83
CA VAL A 34 18.74 -19.76 21.75
C VAL A 34 19.33 -19.38 23.11
N ALA A 35 20.32 -20.13 23.59
CA ALA A 35 21.03 -19.82 24.84
C ALA A 35 21.84 -18.51 24.78
N ASP A 36 22.34 -18.13 23.61
CA ASP A 36 23.05 -16.85 23.44
C ASP A 36 22.07 -15.68 23.50
N ILE A 37 20.88 -15.84 22.92
CA ILE A 37 19.80 -14.85 23.00
C ILE A 37 19.32 -14.69 24.45
N ALA A 38 19.07 -15.80 25.17
CA ALA A 38 18.62 -15.74 26.55
C ALA A 38 19.65 -15.01 27.44
N ARG A 39 20.94 -15.32 27.25
CA ARG A 39 22.05 -14.64 27.93
C ARG A 39 22.09 -13.15 27.61
N ALA A 40 21.99 -12.78 26.34
CA ALA A 40 21.97 -11.38 25.91
C ALA A 40 20.76 -10.60 26.46
N ALA A 41 19.60 -11.26 26.56
CA ALA A 41 18.41 -10.70 27.19
C ALA A 41 18.50 -10.64 28.72
N GLY A 42 19.48 -11.30 29.34
CA GLY A 42 19.65 -11.38 30.79
C GLY A 42 18.63 -12.29 31.48
N VAL A 43 18.15 -13.33 30.79
CA VAL A 43 17.15 -14.28 31.30
C VAL A 43 17.64 -15.72 31.20
N SER A 44 16.97 -16.64 31.89
CA SER A 44 17.28 -18.08 31.78
C SER A 44 16.71 -18.68 30.48
N ASN A 45 17.28 -19.79 30.03
CA ASN A 45 16.74 -20.54 28.89
C ASN A 45 15.28 -20.98 29.15
N GLY A 46 14.97 -21.43 30.37
CA GLY A 46 13.61 -21.81 30.74
C GLY A 46 12.62 -20.63 30.69
N ALA A 47 13.06 -19.42 31.03
CA ALA A 47 12.23 -18.23 30.87
C ALA A 47 11.96 -17.93 29.38
N LEU A 48 12.96 -18.07 28.50
CA LEU A 48 12.76 -17.90 27.06
C LEU A 48 11.74 -18.90 26.50
N TYR A 49 11.85 -20.19 26.84
CA TYR A 49 10.92 -21.22 26.39
C TYR A 49 9.49 -21.06 26.97
N ALA A 50 9.31 -20.27 28.04
CA ALA A 50 7.97 -19.88 28.51
C ALA A 50 7.29 -18.79 27.64
N HIS A 51 8.02 -18.23 26.67
CA HIS A 51 7.56 -17.19 25.76
C HIS A 51 7.51 -17.63 24.30
N PHE A 52 8.42 -18.52 23.89
CA PHE A 52 8.57 -18.93 22.49
C PHE A 52 8.86 -20.43 22.42
N ASP A 53 8.05 -21.13 21.63
CA ASP A 53 8.12 -22.59 21.50
C ASP A 53 9.31 -23.04 20.64
N SER A 54 9.76 -22.19 19.70
CA SER A 54 10.90 -22.48 18.85
C SER A 54 11.74 -21.24 18.52
N LYS A 55 12.94 -21.49 17.99
CA LYS A 55 13.83 -20.45 17.47
C LYS A 55 13.23 -19.75 16.24
N ALA A 56 12.48 -20.48 15.41
CA ALA A 56 11.76 -19.94 14.26
C ALA A 56 10.64 -18.99 14.70
N GLU A 57 9.84 -19.37 15.70
CA GLU A 57 8.81 -18.50 16.28
C GLU A 57 9.41 -17.23 16.90
N LEU A 58 10.54 -17.36 17.61
CA LEU A 58 11.26 -16.22 18.16
C LEU A 58 11.77 -15.27 17.06
N LEU A 59 12.31 -15.81 15.96
CA LEU A 59 12.76 -15.01 14.81
C LEU A 59 11.62 -14.19 14.22
N VAL A 60 10.48 -14.82 13.93
CA VAL A 60 9.33 -14.14 13.32
C VAL A 60 8.70 -13.15 14.29
N ALA A 61 8.64 -13.48 15.59
CA ALA A 61 8.18 -12.53 16.59
C ALA A 61 9.10 -11.30 16.69
N ALA A 62 10.42 -11.48 16.57
CA ALA A 62 11.39 -10.39 16.56
C ALA A 62 11.20 -9.50 15.31
N LEU A 63 10.98 -10.10 14.14
CA LEU A 63 10.62 -9.39 12.91
C LEU A 63 9.34 -8.58 13.03
N ARG A 64 8.27 -9.15 13.60
CA ARG A 64 7.00 -8.45 13.85
C ARG A 64 7.19 -7.27 14.80
N ALA A 65 8.02 -7.42 15.83
CA ALA A 65 8.30 -6.33 16.78
C ALA A 65 9.09 -5.19 16.13
N HIS A 66 10.13 -5.51 15.35
CA HIS A 66 10.94 -4.51 14.65
C HIS A 66 10.14 -3.75 13.58
N GLY A 67 9.41 -4.48 12.73
CA GLY A 67 8.62 -3.87 11.65
C GLY A 67 7.47 -2.98 12.13
N ARG A 68 6.84 -3.31 13.26
CA ARG A 68 5.75 -2.49 13.83
C ARG A 68 6.24 -1.14 14.35
N ARG A 69 7.41 -1.09 15.01
CA ARG A 69 7.95 0.17 15.57
C ARG A 69 8.20 1.20 14.47
N LEU A 70 8.88 0.80 13.40
CA LEU A 70 9.19 1.69 12.28
C LEU A 70 7.94 2.33 11.64
N LEU A 71 6.84 1.58 11.57
CA LEU A 71 5.59 2.08 11.02
C LEU A 71 4.80 2.91 12.03
N ALA A 72 4.75 2.48 13.29
CA ALA A 72 4.13 3.24 14.37
C ALA A 72 4.75 4.64 14.47
N ASP A 73 6.09 4.74 14.45
CA ASP A 73 6.79 6.02 14.50
C ASP A 73 6.41 6.95 13.33
N LEU A 74 6.12 6.39 12.15
CA LEU A 74 5.69 7.15 10.97
C LEU A 74 4.24 7.64 11.06
N PHE A 75 3.35 6.83 11.65
CA PHE A 75 1.93 7.17 11.86
C PHE A 75 1.73 8.11 13.05
N ASP A 76 2.42 7.86 14.17
CA ASP A 76 2.34 8.70 15.36
C ASP A 76 2.84 10.12 15.09
N ALA A 77 3.75 10.29 14.13
CA ALA A 77 4.22 11.59 13.70
C ALA A 77 3.12 12.42 12.99
N ASP A 78 2.19 11.77 12.29
CA ASP A 78 1.10 12.41 11.54
C ASP A 78 0.01 11.38 11.18
N PRO A 79 -1.04 11.24 12.01
CA PRO A 79 -2.09 10.24 11.80
C PRO A 79 -2.95 10.50 10.57
N ASP A 80 -3.06 11.77 10.15
CA ASP A 80 -3.88 12.21 9.02
C ASP A 80 -3.06 12.30 7.72
N ARG A 81 -1.79 11.88 7.75
CA ARG A 81 -0.93 11.88 6.57
C ARG A 81 -1.56 11.07 5.44
N PRO A 82 -1.65 11.63 4.21
CA PRO A 82 -2.04 10.87 3.04
C PRO A 82 -1.18 9.62 2.86
N VAL A 83 -1.79 8.49 2.52
CA VAL A 83 -1.09 7.22 2.29
C VAL A 83 -0.03 7.38 1.19
N VAL A 84 -0.31 8.16 0.14
CA VAL A 84 0.67 8.43 -0.93
C VAL A 84 1.90 9.18 -0.42
N GLU A 85 1.75 10.06 0.56
CA GLU A 85 2.87 10.74 1.20
C GLU A 85 3.67 9.79 2.11
N LEU A 86 2.98 8.87 2.79
CA LEU A 86 3.63 7.81 3.56
C LEU A 86 4.47 6.90 2.65
N LEU A 87 3.96 6.52 1.47
CA LEU A 87 4.71 5.76 0.48
C LEU A 87 5.97 6.50 0.02
N LEU A 88 5.86 7.81 -0.26
CA LEU A 88 7.00 8.65 -0.61
C LEU A 88 8.02 8.74 0.52
N ALA A 89 7.58 8.94 1.76
CA ALA A 89 8.44 9.01 2.93
C ALA A 89 9.22 7.69 3.09
N ILE A 90 8.52 6.55 3.10
CA ILE A 90 9.15 5.23 3.22
C ILE A 90 10.13 5.00 2.07
N GLY A 91 9.71 5.25 0.83
CA GLY A 91 10.50 5.05 -0.38
C GLY A 91 11.83 5.83 -0.34
N ARG A 92 11.81 7.09 0.09
CA ARG A 92 13.02 7.92 0.21
C ARG A 92 14.05 7.34 1.18
N TRP A 93 13.61 6.63 2.20
CA TRP A 93 14.49 6.00 3.19
C TRP A 93 14.94 4.59 2.81
N LEU A 94 14.29 3.92 1.86
CA LEU A 94 14.61 2.53 1.48
C LEU A 94 16.10 2.30 1.16
N PRO A 95 16.78 3.11 0.32
CA PRO A 95 18.18 2.89 -0.01
C PRO A 95 19.14 3.24 1.15
N LYS A 96 18.65 3.96 2.16
CA LYS A 96 19.44 4.44 3.31
C LYS A 96 19.36 3.52 4.51
N ARG A 97 18.60 2.41 4.43
CA ARG A 97 18.46 1.44 5.52
C ARG A 97 19.78 0.70 5.76
N ARG A 98 20.57 1.22 6.69
CA ARG A 98 21.86 0.64 7.10
C ARG A 98 21.80 -0.08 8.45
N ASP A 99 20.63 -0.25 9.06
CA ASP A 99 20.55 -0.98 10.32
C ASP A 99 20.80 -2.48 10.07
N ALA A 100 21.59 -3.11 10.94
CA ALA A 100 21.83 -4.55 10.89
C ALA A 100 20.50 -5.33 10.90
N ARG A 101 19.47 -4.77 11.53
CA ARG A 101 18.12 -5.33 11.61
C ARG A 101 17.30 -5.19 10.30
N ALA A 102 17.66 -4.32 9.34
CA ALA A 102 17.03 -4.33 8.01
C ALA A 102 17.29 -5.63 7.25
N HIS A 103 18.44 -6.25 7.48
CA HIS A 103 18.81 -7.52 6.84
C HIS A 103 18.13 -8.73 7.51
N LEU A 104 17.55 -8.55 8.71
CA LEU A 104 16.95 -9.65 9.46
C LEU A 104 15.83 -10.36 8.68
N VAL A 105 15.01 -9.61 7.94
CA VAL A 105 13.94 -10.19 7.12
C VAL A 105 14.50 -11.00 5.95
N VAL A 106 15.60 -10.53 5.36
CA VAL A 106 16.28 -11.21 4.27
C VAL A 106 16.92 -12.50 4.78
N GLU A 107 17.63 -12.46 5.90
CA GLU A 107 18.21 -13.63 6.56
C GLU A 107 17.13 -14.68 6.87
N ALA A 108 15.98 -14.24 7.40
CA ALA A 108 14.86 -15.13 7.68
C ALA A 108 14.26 -15.77 6.42
N LEU A 109 14.15 -15.01 5.32
CA LEU A 109 13.69 -15.54 4.02
C LEU A 109 14.70 -16.52 3.42
N VAL A 110 16.01 -16.27 3.57
CA VAL A 110 17.05 -17.19 3.13
C VAL A 110 16.99 -18.49 3.93
N ALA A 111 16.82 -18.41 5.25
CA ALA A 111 16.63 -19.59 6.11
C ALA A 111 15.36 -20.38 5.73
N ALA A 112 14.24 -19.68 5.51
CA ALA A 112 12.97 -20.27 5.07
C ALA A 112 13.07 -21.06 3.76
N ARG A 113 14.03 -20.75 2.88
CA ARG A 113 14.25 -21.55 1.65
C ARG A 113 14.83 -22.94 1.91
N ARG A 114 15.41 -23.16 3.10
CA ARG A 114 16.15 -24.38 3.46
C ARG A 114 15.50 -25.14 4.61
N ASP A 115 14.69 -24.47 5.43
CA ASP A 115 14.07 -25.02 6.63
C ASP A 115 12.56 -24.73 6.66
N GLU A 116 11.75 -25.79 6.61
CA GLU A 116 10.29 -25.69 6.61
C GLU A 116 9.73 -25.19 7.95
N GLU A 117 10.45 -25.41 9.05
CA GLU A 117 10.09 -24.88 10.38
C GLU A 117 10.16 -23.34 10.39
N VAL A 118 11.03 -22.75 9.57
CA VAL A 118 11.12 -21.30 9.34
C VAL A 118 10.16 -20.85 8.23
N ALA A 119 10.01 -21.66 7.18
CA ALA A 119 9.18 -21.31 6.03
C ALA A 119 7.71 -21.06 6.40
N ARG A 120 7.14 -21.91 7.25
CA ARG A 120 5.75 -21.78 7.69
C ARG A 120 5.47 -20.43 8.38
N PRO A 121 6.12 -20.07 9.51
CA PRO A 121 5.84 -18.80 10.18
C PRO A 121 6.28 -17.59 9.35
N MET A 122 7.25 -17.74 8.45
CA MET A 122 7.60 -16.67 7.50
C MET A 122 6.53 -16.43 6.43
N ARG A 123 5.84 -17.47 5.93
CA ARG A 123 4.69 -17.30 5.03
C ARG A 123 3.58 -16.52 5.70
N ASP A 124 3.27 -16.85 6.96
CA ASP A 124 2.26 -16.13 7.75
C ASP A 124 2.68 -14.66 7.94
N TYR A 125 3.93 -14.41 8.33
CA TYR A 125 4.46 -13.06 8.48
C TYR A 125 4.40 -12.24 7.19
N VAL A 126 4.84 -12.79 6.06
CA VAL A 126 4.81 -12.08 4.77
C VAL A 126 3.37 -11.84 4.31
N GLY A 127 2.47 -12.82 4.53
CA GLY A 127 1.04 -12.68 4.26
C GLY A 127 0.40 -11.55 5.06
N GLU A 128 0.57 -11.56 6.39
CA GLU A 128 0.10 -10.49 7.30
C GLU A 128 0.61 -9.11 6.87
N ARG A 129 1.89 -9.02 6.48
CA ARG A 129 2.50 -7.77 6.00
C ARG A 129 1.92 -7.33 4.66
N GLY A 130 1.68 -8.26 3.74
CA GLY A 130 1.06 -8.00 2.45
C GLY A 130 -0.39 -7.50 2.60
N ASP A 131 -1.18 -8.17 3.44
CA ASP A 131 -2.57 -7.80 3.71
C ASP A 131 -2.68 -6.42 4.36
N TRP A 132 -1.78 -6.13 5.31
CA TRP A 132 -1.70 -4.83 5.95
C TRP A 132 -1.35 -3.71 4.95
N LEU A 133 -0.33 -3.92 4.10
CA LEU A 133 0.01 -2.96 3.03
C LEU A 133 -1.15 -2.77 2.06
N ALA A 134 -1.80 -3.85 1.62
CA ALA A 134 -2.96 -3.77 0.74
C ALA A 134 -4.12 -3.01 1.41
N GLY A 135 -4.27 -3.13 2.73
CA GLY A 135 -5.19 -2.32 3.55
C GLY A 135 -4.94 -0.82 3.41
N LEU A 136 -3.68 -0.37 3.47
CA LEU A 136 -3.34 1.04 3.26
C LEU A 136 -3.72 1.52 1.86
N MET A 137 -3.51 0.70 0.82
CA MET A 137 -3.86 1.11 -0.54
C MET A 137 -5.38 1.21 -0.73
N ARG A 138 -6.16 0.36 -0.06
CA ARG A 138 -7.64 0.48 -0.04
C ARG A 138 -8.09 1.75 0.67
N ILE A 139 -7.40 2.15 1.75
CA ILE A 139 -7.66 3.44 2.43
C ILE A 139 -7.35 4.60 1.48
N ALA A 140 -6.21 4.57 0.79
CA ALA A 140 -5.84 5.58 -0.20
C ALA A 140 -6.88 5.70 -1.33
N GLN A 141 -7.39 4.57 -1.83
CA GLN A 141 -8.44 4.53 -2.84
C GLN A 141 -9.76 5.10 -2.33
N ALA A 142 -10.14 4.77 -1.09
CA ALA A 142 -11.35 5.32 -0.46
C ALA A 142 -11.26 6.83 -0.19
N GLY A 143 -10.04 7.34 0.05
CA GLY A 143 -9.73 8.76 0.19
C GLY A 143 -9.45 9.49 -1.12
N GLU A 144 -9.67 8.85 -2.28
CA GLU A 144 -9.40 9.40 -3.62
C GLU A 144 -7.93 9.83 -3.86
N GLU A 145 -6.99 9.34 -3.05
CA GLU A 145 -5.55 9.58 -3.22
C GLU A 145 -4.94 8.68 -4.31
N MET A 146 -5.58 7.56 -4.62
CA MET A 146 -5.06 6.52 -5.51
C MET A 146 -6.11 6.03 -6.50
N ASP A 147 -5.68 5.75 -7.73
CA ASP A 147 -6.53 5.22 -8.80
C ASP A 147 -7.24 3.93 -8.36
N PRO A 148 -8.58 3.88 -8.36
CA PRO A 148 -9.35 2.70 -7.96
C PRO A 148 -9.15 1.49 -8.88
N ALA A 149 -8.63 1.68 -10.10
CA ALA A 149 -8.33 0.59 -11.02
C ALA A 149 -7.05 -0.18 -10.66
N LEU A 150 -6.18 0.38 -9.81
CA LEU A 150 -4.96 -0.29 -9.37
C LEU A 150 -5.28 -1.41 -8.38
N SER A 151 -4.60 -2.55 -8.51
CA SER A 151 -4.75 -3.66 -7.56
C SER A 151 -4.00 -3.37 -6.25
N PRO A 152 -4.68 -3.32 -5.08
CA PRO A 152 -4.03 -3.12 -3.79
C PRO A 152 -2.99 -4.21 -3.48
N ASN A 153 -3.31 -5.46 -3.84
CA ASN A 153 -2.43 -6.60 -3.58
C ASN A 153 -1.17 -6.57 -4.46
N ALA A 154 -1.30 -6.12 -5.72
CA ALA A 154 -0.15 -5.97 -6.60
C ALA A 154 0.81 -4.86 -6.12
N LEU A 155 0.26 -3.72 -5.68
CA LEU A 155 1.05 -2.63 -5.10
C LEU A 155 1.71 -3.04 -3.79
N ALA A 156 1.00 -3.77 -2.92
CA ALA A 156 1.57 -4.34 -1.71
C ALA A 156 2.74 -5.29 -2.02
N HIS A 157 2.59 -6.17 -3.00
CA HIS A 157 3.65 -7.05 -3.46
C HIS A 157 4.86 -6.27 -3.97
N LEU A 158 4.65 -5.24 -4.79
CA LEU A 158 5.72 -4.35 -5.26
C LEU A 158 6.47 -3.69 -4.10
N CYS A 159 5.75 -3.18 -3.10
CA CYS A 159 6.35 -2.56 -1.90
C CYS A 159 7.23 -3.56 -1.12
N LEU A 160 6.79 -4.82 -0.98
CA LEU A 160 7.57 -5.86 -0.32
C LEU A 160 8.85 -6.18 -1.09
N VAL A 161 8.76 -6.36 -2.41
CA VAL A 161 9.92 -6.65 -3.27
C VAL A 161 10.92 -5.50 -3.25
N LEU A 162 10.45 -4.25 -3.35
CA LEU A 162 11.31 -3.07 -3.28
C LEU A 162 12.00 -2.96 -1.91
N GLY A 163 11.27 -3.18 -0.81
CA GLY A 163 11.83 -3.11 0.54
C GLY A 163 12.88 -4.19 0.83
N MET A 164 12.70 -5.40 0.28
CA MET A 164 13.68 -6.48 0.40
C MET A 164 14.88 -6.25 -0.54
N GLY A 165 14.61 -5.83 -1.78
CA GLY A 165 15.64 -5.51 -2.76
C GLY A 165 16.55 -4.37 -2.31
N SER A 166 16.00 -3.33 -1.68
CA SER A 166 16.78 -2.21 -1.16
C SER A 166 17.70 -2.60 0.01
N ALA A 167 17.30 -3.61 0.81
CA ALA A 167 18.17 -4.16 1.85
C ALA A 167 19.35 -4.94 1.25
N LEU A 168 19.14 -5.60 0.10
CA LEU A 168 20.16 -6.40 -0.57
C LEU A 168 21.07 -5.59 -1.51
N ILE A 169 20.59 -4.48 -2.05
CA ILE A 169 21.29 -3.67 -3.07
C ILE A 169 21.41 -2.21 -2.60
N PRO A 170 22.28 -1.91 -1.61
CA PRO A 170 22.57 -0.55 -1.21
C PRO A 170 23.21 0.32 -2.32
N PRO A 171 23.12 1.67 -2.20
CA PRO A 171 23.65 2.62 -3.18
C PRO A 171 25.18 2.60 -3.37
N ASP A 172 25.93 1.99 -2.46
CA ASP A 172 27.37 1.79 -2.65
C ASP A 172 27.69 0.68 -3.67
N MET A 173 26.72 -0.17 -4.00
CA MET A 173 26.82 -1.14 -5.08
C MET A 173 26.39 -0.57 -6.45
N HIS A 174 25.69 0.57 -6.48
CA HIS A 174 25.33 1.27 -7.72
C HIS A 174 25.02 2.75 -7.45
N ALA A 175 25.70 3.66 -8.15
CA ALA A 175 25.58 5.10 -7.89
C ALA A 175 24.20 5.65 -8.31
N VAL A 176 23.38 6.01 -7.33
CA VAL A 176 22.15 6.79 -7.49
C VAL A 176 22.15 7.87 -6.41
N GLY A 177 22.03 9.14 -6.82
CA GLY A 177 21.95 10.25 -5.88
C GLY A 177 20.61 10.31 -5.14
N ASP A 178 20.61 10.87 -3.93
CA ASP A 178 19.40 11.03 -3.12
C ASP A 178 18.31 11.84 -3.85
N GLU A 179 18.71 12.90 -4.58
CA GLU A 179 17.80 13.75 -5.34
C GLU A 179 17.22 13.02 -6.55
N GLU A 180 18.04 12.27 -7.28
CA GLU A 180 17.61 11.47 -8.44
C GLU A 180 16.60 10.41 -8.02
N TRP A 181 16.87 9.72 -6.91
CA TRP A 181 15.96 8.75 -6.31
C TRP A 181 14.64 9.38 -5.88
N ALA A 182 14.70 10.51 -5.16
CA ALA A 182 13.51 11.22 -4.71
C ALA A 182 12.65 11.72 -5.88
N ALA A 183 13.28 12.23 -6.95
CA ALA A 183 12.59 12.69 -8.15
C ALA A 183 11.88 11.55 -8.88
N LEU A 184 12.52 10.38 -9.01
CA LEU A 184 11.89 9.20 -9.60
C LEU A 184 10.69 8.73 -8.77
N LEU A 185 10.86 8.62 -7.45
CA LEU A 185 9.78 8.21 -6.56
C LEU A 185 8.58 9.16 -6.62
N ALA A 186 8.82 10.46 -6.65
CA ALA A 186 7.75 11.45 -6.81
C ALA A 186 6.94 11.22 -8.08
N ARG A 187 7.59 10.91 -9.21
CA ARG A 187 6.91 10.60 -10.48
C ARG A 187 6.13 9.30 -10.42
N ILE A 188 6.71 8.26 -9.80
CA ILE A 188 6.04 6.96 -9.64
C ILE A 188 4.78 7.12 -8.79
N VAL A 189 4.87 7.81 -7.64
CA VAL A 189 3.72 8.00 -6.76
C VAL A 189 2.66 8.92 -7.39
N ALA A 190 3.07 9.97 -8.10
CA ALA A 190 2.12 10.80 -8.85
C ALA A 190 1.35 9.99 -9.90
N ALA A 191 1.98 8.97 -10.50
CA ALA A 191 1.31 8.07 -11.44
C ALA A 191 0.32 7.08 -10.78
N LEU A 192 0.32 6.98 -9.44
CA LEU A 192 -0.67 6.20 -8.70
C LEU A 192 -1.96 6.99 -8.44
N ALA A 193 -1.92 8.32 -8.57
CA ALA A 193 -3.08 9.17 -8.35
C ALA A 193 -4.17 8.89 -9.39
N PRO A 194 -5.46 9.14 -9.07
CA PRO A 194 -6.53 9.02 -10.05
C PRO A 194 -6.20 9.82 -11.32
N ALA A 195 -6.25 9.19 -12.48
CA ALA A 195 -6.02 9.89 -13.73
C ALA A 195 -7.13 10.95 -13.92
N PRO A 196 -6.79 12.22 -14.22
CA PRO A 196 -7.79 13.22 -14.53
C PRO A 196 -8.55 12.78 -15.79
N GLY A 197 -9.82 12.43 -15.64
CA GLY A 197 -10.75 12.24 -16.75
C GLY A 197 -10.95 10.81 -17.30
N ARG A 198 -10.30 9.77 -16.74
CA ARG A 198 -10.35 8.40 -17.32
C ARG A 198 -11.68 7.64 -17.22
N ASN A 199 -12.71 8.26 -16.68
CA ASN A 199 -14.08 7.75 -16.66
C ASN A 199 -15.12 8.83 -16.96
N THR A 200 -14.68 9.99 -17.48
CA THR A 200 -15.60 11.09 -17.78
C THR A 200 -16.46 10.69 -18.97
N VAL A 201 -17.75 10.55 -18.70
CA VAL A 201 -18.76 10.41 -19.75
C VAL A 201 -19.08 11.82 -20.24
N LYS A 202 -19.07 12.02 -21.55
CA LYS A 202 -19.55 13.25 -22.18
C LYS A 202 -20.78 12.99 -23.03
N VAL A 203 -21.69 13.96 -23.05
CA VAL A 203 -22.84 13.96 -23.95
C VAL A 203 -22.65 14.99 -25.05
N ARG A 204 -23.15 14.66 -26.24
CA ARG A 204 -23.17 15.55 -27.40
C ARG A 204 -24.49 15.43 -28.14
N ILE A 205 -24.97 16.53 -28.71
CA ILE A 205 -26.04 16.54 -29.70
C ILE A 205 -25.45 16.85 -31.08
N ASP A 206 -25.78 16.04 -32.10
CA ASP A 206 -25.54 16.35 -33.50
C ASP A 206 -26.67 17.26 -34.03
N PRO A 207 -26.41 18.56 -34.24
CA PRO A 207 -27.45 19.51 -34.67
C PRO A 207 -27.97 19.21 -36.07
N LYS A 208 -27.24 18.43 -36.89
CA LYS A 208 -27.71 18.04 -38.23
C LYS A 208 -28.74 16.93 -38.20
N ARG A 209 -28.79 16.16 -37.09
CA ARG A 209 -29.73 15.06 -36.89
C ARG A 209 -30.85 15.42 -35.93
N CYS A 210 -30.62 16.36 -35.02
CA CYS A 210 -31.66 16.83 -34.12
C CYS A 210 -32.86 17.38 -34.92
N GLN A 211 -34.06 16.97 -34.54
CA GLN A 211 -35.33 17.40 -35.15
C GLN A 211 -36.31 17.96 -34.08
N GLY A 212 -35.82 18.34 -32.90
CA GLY A 212 -36.65 18.99 -31.87
C GLY A 212 -37.67 18.08 -31.15
N HIS A 213 -37.40 16.78 -30.99
CA HIS A 213 -38.32 15.84 -30.31
C HIS A 213 -38.40 16.00 -28.78
N GLY A 214 -37.54 16.82 -28.17
CA GLY A 214 -37.53 17.14 -26.74
C GLY A 214 -37.10 16.06 -25.73
N ARG A 215 -37.04 14.79 -26.14
CA ARG A 215 -36.80 13.65 -25.23
C ARG A 215 -35.50 13.72 -24.42
N CYS A 216 -34.47 14.43 -24.90
CA CYS A 216 -33.19 14.53 -24.21
C CYS A 216 -33.26 15.35 -22.92
N TYR A 217 -33.83 16.55 -22.97
CA TYR A 217 -33.97 17.43 -21.80
C TYR A 217 -35.15 17.02 -20.90
N ASP A 218 -36.16 16.33 -21.43
CA ASP A 218 -37.22 15.73 -20.59
C ASP A 218 -36.69 14.60 -19.69
N LEU A 219 -35.81 13.76 -20.23
CA LEU A 219 -35.27 12.58 -19.52
C LEU A 219 -34.02 12.90 -18.69
N ALA A 220 -33.29 13.95 -19.04
CA ALA A 220 -32.05 14.35 -18.39
C ALA A 220 -31.89 15.88 -18.36
N PRO A 221 -32.76 16.62 -17.65
CA PRO A 221 -32.77 18.10 -17.63
C PRO A 221 -31.52 18.73 -17.01
N GLY A 222 -30.74 17.96 -16.23
CA GLY A 222 -29.44 18.40 -15.72
C GLY A 222 -28.31 18.35 -16.75
N LEU A 223 -28.52 17.71 -17.90
CA LEU A 223 -27.50 17.50 -18.93
C LEU A 223 -27.85 18.19 -20.27
N PHE A 224 -29.14 18.39 -20.54
CA PHE A 224 -29.62 18.96 -21.79
C PHE A 224 -30.64 20.08 -21.53
N GLY A 225 -30.68 21.05 -22.44
CA GLY A 225 -31.71 22.09 -22.52
C GLY A 225 -32.29 22.16 -23.93
N GLU A 226 -33.00 23.24 -24.23
CA GLU A 226 -33.52 23.54 -25.57
C GLU A 226 -33.15 24.96 -25.99
N ASP A 227 -33.08 25.20 -27.30
CA ASP A 227 -33.03 26.55 -27.85
C ASP A 227 -34.44 27.12 -28.08
N ASP A 228 -34.52 28.36 -28.57
CA ASP A 228 -35.77 29.06 -28.83
C ASP A 228 -36.67 28.38 -29.89
N GLU A 229 -36.11 27.44 -30.66
CA GLU A 229 -36.80 26.67 -31.70
C GLU A 229 -37.18 25.24 -31.22
N GLY A 230 -36.82 24.87 -29.98
CA GLY A 230 -37.11 23.57 -29.38
C GLY A 230 -36.11 22.47 -29.73
N TYR A 231 -34.99 22.80 -30.37
CA TYR A 231 -33.91 21.83 -30.61
C TYR A 231 -33.10 21.61 -29.34
N GLY A 232 -32.77 20.35 -29.07
CA GLY A 232 -31.98 19.99 -27.90
C GLY A 232 -30.58 20.60 -27.94
N THR A 233 -30.14 21.15 -26.82
CA THR A 233 -28.80 21.67 -26.57
C THR A 233 -28.14 20.93 -25.40
N VAL A 234 -26.80 20.90 -25.36
CA VAL A 234 -26.05 20.33 -24.23
C VAL A 234 -25.73 21.45 -23.25
N LEU A 235 -25.95 21.20 -21.96
CA LEU A 235 -25.60 22.17 -20.91
C LEU A 235 -24.10 22.10 -20.59
N GLY A 236 -23.48 23.25 -20.40
CA GLY A 236 -22.05 23.35 -20.07
C GLY A 236 -21.14 22.81 -21.16
N ASP A 237 -20.08 22.09 -20.77
CA ASP A 237 -19.11 21.45 -21.67
C ASP A 237 -19.49 20.01 -22.05
N GLY A 238 -20.67 19.56 -21.64
CA GLY A 238 -21.17 18.21 -21.86
C GLY A 238 -20.56 17.14 -20.95
N ALA A 239 -19.76 17.49 -19.95
CA ALA A 239 -19.32 16.55 -18.93
C ALA A 239 -20.51 16.07 -18.09
N VAL A 240 -20.66 14.75 -17.97
CA VAL A 240 -21.68 14.14 -17.13
C VAL A 240 -21.15 14.05 -15.70
N PRO A 241 -21.80 14.70 -14.71
CA PRO A 241 -21.44 14.57 -13.30
C PRO A 241 -21.57 13.12 -12.83
N GLY A 242 -20.76 12.72 -11.84
CA GLY A 242 -20.82 11.37 -11.27
C GLY A 242 -22.23 11.02 -10.78
N GLY A 243 -22.78 9.88 -11.24
CA GLY A 243 -24.15 9.45 -10.97
C GLY A 243 -25.16 9.78 -12.09
N GLY A 244 -24.83 10.70 -13.01
CA GLY A 244 -25.67 11.08 -14.14
C GLY A 244 -25.57 10.16 -15.37
N GLU A 245 -24.74 9.11 -15.33
CA GLU A 245 -24.44 8.28 -16.50
C GLU A 245 -25.64 7.42 -16.93
N HIS A 246 -26.55 7.09 -16.01
CA HIS A 246 -27.78 6.39 -16.34
C HIS A 246 -28.72 7.28 -17.17
N GLU A 247 -28.92 8.53 -16.73
CA GLU A 247 -29.77 9.52 -17.41
C GLU A 247 -29.20 9.88 -18.79
N ALA A 248 -27.89 10.07 -18.89
CA ALA A 248 -27.19 10.29 -20.16
C ALA A 248 -27.46 9.15 -21.16
N ARG A 249 -27.33 7.88 -20.72
CA ARG A 249 -27.61 6.69 -21.55
C ARG A 249 -29.09 6.59 -21.93
N LEU A 250 -29.98 6.92 -21.00
CA LEU A 250 -31.42 6.88 -21.23
C LEU A 250 -31.83 7.91 -22.28
N ALA A 251 -31.33 9.15 -22.18
CA ALA A 251 -31.54 10.21 -23.16
C ALA A 251 -31.02 9.82 -24.56
N GLY A 252 -29.81 9.26 -24.63
CA GLY A 252 -29.22 8.74 -25.87
C GLY A 252 -30.07 7.65 -26.54
N ALA A 253 -30.48 6.64 -25.77
CA ALA A 253 -31.27 5.52 -26.26
C ALA A 253 -32.70 5.92 -26.70
N ASN A 254 -33.22 7.03 -26.17
CA ASN A 254 -34.58 7.51 -26.45
C ASN A 254 -34.62 8.61 -27.54
N CYS A 255 -33.48 9.02 -28.10
CA CYS A 255 -33.44 9.96 -29.22
C CYS A 255 -33.87 9.25 -30.54
N PRO A 256 -35.03 9.58 -31.14
CA PRO A 256 -35.52 8.90 -32.34
C PRO A 256 -34.55 9.03 -33.53
N GLU A 257 -33.91 10.19 -33.64
CA GLU A 257 -32.99 10.55 -34.72
C GLU A 257 -31.54 10.11 -34.47
N ARG A 258 -31.27 9.47 -33.32
CA ARG A 258 -29.91 9.12 -32.88
C ARG A 258 -28.94 10.31 -32.98
N ALA A 259 -29.43 11.47 -32.54
CA ALA A 259 -28.68 12.72 -32.50
C ALA A 259 -27.89 12.89 -31.19
N VAL A 260 -28.20 12.11 -30.15
CA VAL A 260 -27.53 12.19 -28.84
C VAL A 260 -26.46 11.10 -28.72
N ASP A 261 -25.20 11.51 -28.62
CA ASP A 261 -24.06 10.62 -28.39
C ASP A 261 -23.61 10.65 -26.93
N VAL A 262 -23.31 9.47 -26.37
CA VAL A 262 -22.75 9.30 -25.03
C VAL A 262 -21.35 8.72 -25.17
N LEU A 263 -20.33 9.57 -25.03
CA LEU A 263 -18.93 9.26 -25.26
C LEU A 263 -18.23 8.96 -23.95
N ARG A 264 -17.32 7.97 -23.94
CA ARG A 264 -16.38 7.76 -22.84
C ARG A 264 -15.02 8.29 -23.28
N GLU A 265 -14.47 9.25 -22.55
CA GLU A 265 -13.09 9.69 -22.75
C GLU A 265 -12.14 8.62 -22.17
N ALA A 266 -11.06 8.30 -22.89
CA ALA A 266 -10.13 7.19 -22.62
C ALA A 266 -8.77 7.68 -22.10
#